data_AF-A0A7Y3ENF4-F1
#
_entry.id   AF-A0A7Y3ENF4-F1
#
_cell.length_a   1.000
_cell.length_b   1.000
_cell.length_c   1.000
_cell.angle_alpha   90.00
_cell.angle_beta   90.00
_cell.angle_gamma   90.00
#
_symmetry.space_group_name_H-M   'P 1'
#
loop_
_entity.id
_entity.type
_entity.pdbx_description
1 polymer ?
#
loop_
_entity_poly.entity_id
_entity_poly.type
_entity_poly.pdbx_seq_one_letter_code
_entity_poly.pdbx_strand_id
1 'polypeptide(L)'
;LTTHETVEEIFDLVVLSVGLIPCQDAERLTKLLNIELSDTGFFQTSGKSGLTCKEGIFLAGTAMGPMSIAETIADAGNTASQALKYLNS
;
A
#
# COMPACT_ATOMS: atom_id res chain seq x y z
N LEU A 1 -26.46 -23.42 15.27
CA LEU A 1 -26.88 -24.25 14.12
C LEU A 1 -26.83 -23.35 12.90
N THR A 2 -25.69 -23.31 12.22
CA THR A 2 -25.54 -22.57 10.97
C THR A 2 -25.89 -23.54 9.86
N THR A 3 -27.07 -23.41 9.27
CA THR A 3 -27.50 -24.24 8.14
C THR A 3 -26.66 -23.87 6.92
N HIS A 4 -25.87 -24.83 6.42
CA HIS A 4 -25.18 -24.70 5.14
C HIS A 4 -26.17 -25.02 4.02
N GLU A 5 -26.95 -24.02 3.61
CA GLU A 5 -27.82 -24.11 2.43
C GLU A 5 -27.06 -23.61 1.20
N THR A 6 -27.17 -24.33 0.09
CA THR A 6 -26.59 -23.92 -1.19
C THR A 6 -27.56 -22.97 -1.87
N VAL A 7 -27.06 -21.81 -2.31
CA VAL A 7 -27.84 -20.81 -3.06
C VAL A 7 -27.41 -20.85 -4.52
N GLU A 8 -28.38 -20.90 -5.42
CA GLU A 8 -28.17 -20.86 -6.87
C GLU A 8 -29.00 -19.72 -7.45
N GLU A 9 -28.35 -18.78 -8.13
CA GLU A 9 -28.98 -17.62 -8.78
C GLU A 9 -28.39 -17.42 -10.17
N ILE A 10 -29.24 -17.05 -11.14
CA ILE A 10 -28.85 -16.82 -12.54
C ILE A 10 -28.64 -15.32 -12.75
N PHE A 11 -27.49 -14.94 -13.29
CA PHE A 11 -27.14 -13.57 -13.63
C PHE A 11 -26.64 -13.49 -15.07
N ASP A 12 -26.96 -12.40 -15.76
CA ASP A 12 -26.40 -12.11 -17.09
C ASP A 12 -24.94 -11.62 -17.02
N LEU A 13 -24.52 -11.09 -15.87
CA LEU A 13 -23.17 -10.56 -15.63
C LEU A 13 -22.76 -10.75 -14.17
N VAL A 14 -21.50 -11.17 -13.96
CA VAL A 14 -20.85 -11.22 -12.64
C VAL A 14 -19.68 -10.25 -12.64
N VAL A 15 -19.66 -9.33 -11.68
CA VAL A 15 -18.55 -8.38 -11.49
C VAL A 15 -17.72 -8.81 -10.29
N LEU A 16 -16.42 -9.01 -10.50
CA LEU A 16 -15.48 -9.34 -9.45
C LEU A 16 -14.86 -8.05 -8.87
N SER A 17 -15.13 -7.77 -7.60
CA SER A 17 -14.46 -6.70 -6.84
C SER A 17 -13.05 -7.14 -6.44
N VAL A 18 -12.10 -7.07 -7.39
CA VAL A 18 -10.71 -7.46 -7.16
C VAL A 18 -10.00 -6.55 -6.16
N GLY A 19 -9.10 -7.13 -5.36
CA GLY A 19 -8.25 -6.39 -4.44
C GLY A 19 -7.08 -5.67 -5.11
N LEU A 20 -6.42 -4.78 -4.37
CA LEU A 20 -5.14 -4.20 -4.79
C LEU A 20 -4.01 -5.19 -4.53
N ILE A 21 -3.07 -5.24 -5.48
CA ILE A 21 -1.82 -6.00 -5.38
C ILE A 21 -0.62 -5.04 -5.47
N PRO A 22 0.57 -5.46 -5.00
CA PRO A 22 1.79 -4.67 -5.16
C PRO A 22 2.09 -4.31 -6.62
N CYS A 23 2.81 -3.21 -6.82
CA CYS A 23 3.23 -2.81 -8.16
C CYS A 23 4.19 -3.86 -8.77
N GLN A 24 4.07 -4.10 -10.07
CA GLN A 24 4.90 -5.11 -10.78
C GLN A 24 6.40 -4.83 -10.68
N ASP A 25 6.76 -3.55 -10.48
CA ASP A 25 8.15 -3.09 -10.37
C ASP A 25 8.70 -3.16 -8.94
N ALA A 26 7.94 -3.64 -7.95
CA ALA A 26 8.31 -3.60 -6.53
C ALA A 26 9.70 -4.22 -6.28
N GLU A 27 9.96 -5.42 -6.82
CA GLU A 27 11.27 -6.09 -6.68
C GLU A 27 12.42 -5.38 -7.39
N ARG A 28 12.14 -4.69 -8.50
CA ARG A 28 13.15 -3.91 -9.21
C ARG A 28 13.53 -2.68 -8.39
N LEU A 29 12.54 -2.02 -7.81
CA LEU A 29 12.72 -0.82 -6.99
C LEU A 29 13.43 -1.14 -5.67
N THR A 30 13.16 -2.29 -5.05
CA THR A 30 13.90 -2.71 -3.84
C THR A 30 15.38 -2.87 -4.10
N LYS A 31 15.78 -3.45 -5.24
CA LYS A 31 17.19 -3.57 -5.64
C LYS A 31 17.82 -2.22 -5.97
N LEU A 32 17.10 -1.35 -6.67
CA LEU A 32 17.60 -0.03 -7.07
C LEU A 32 17.80 0.91 -5.88
N LEU A 33 16.83 0.92 -4.95
CA LEU A 33 16.80 1.84 -3.82
C LEU A 33 17.42 1.24 -2.55
N ASN A 34 17.69 -0.08 -2.57
CA ASN A 34 18.12 -0.88 -1.44
C ASN A 34 17.18 -0.69 -0.23
N ILE A 35 15.92 -1.09 -0.45
CA ILE A 35 14.80 -1.09 0.51
C ILE A 35 14.13 -2.48 0.50
N GLU A 36 13.23 -2.75 1.44
CA GLU A 36 12.60 -4.06 1.61
C GLU A 36 11.11 -4.08 1.25
N LEU A 37 10.59 -5.26 0.95
CA LEU A 37 9.15 -5.52 0.85
C LEU A 37 8.65 -6.17 2.13
N SER A 38 7.40 -5.93 2.48
CA SER A 38 6.68 -6.65 3.53
C SER A 38 6.29 -8.05 3.06
N ASP A 39 5.78 -8.87 3.98
CA ASP A 39 5.24 -10.21 3.68
C ASP A 39 4.07 -10.19 2.69
N THR A 40 3.40 -9.04 2.52
CA THR A 40 2.32 -8.84 1.55
C THR A 40 2.82 -8.34 0.18
N GLY A 41 4.13 -8.15 0.03
CA GLY A 41 4.79 -7.71 -1.20
C GLY A 41 4.76 -6.19 -1.44
N PHE A 42 4.15 -5.41 -0.54
CA PHE A 42 4.19 -3.94 -0.59
C PHE A 42 5.50 -3.42 0.02
N PHE A 43 5.81 -2.13 -0.13
CA PHE A 43 7.05 -1.59 0.43
C PHE A 43 7.01 -1.55 1.95
N GLN A 44 8.05 -2.10 2.57
CA GLN A 44 8.18 -2.16 4.03
C GLN A 44 8.49 -0.77 4.58
N THR A 45 7.71 -0.33 5.55
CA THR A 45 7.97 0.90 6.29
C THR A 45 8.76 0.60 7.57
N SER A 46 9.44 1.61 8.09
CA SER A 46 10.25 1.57 9.30
C SER A 46 10.03 2.82 10.16
N GLY A 47 10.41 2.71 11.43
CA GLY A 47 10.35 3.81 12.38
C GLY A 47 8.94 4.18 12.87
N LYS A 48 8.87 5.25 13.68
CA LYS A 48 7.62 5.65 14.38
C LYS A 48 6.59 6.33 13.49
N SER A 49 7.01 6.94 12.37
CA SER A 49 6.09 7.60 11.45
C SER A 49 5.40 6.61 10.52
N GLY A 50 5.99 5.42 10.29
CA GLY A 50 5.48 4.43 9.35
C GLY A 50 5.51 4.88 7.88
N LEU A 51 6.24 5.95 7.54
CA LEU A 51 6.28 6.55 6.19
C LEU A 51 7.65 6.54 5.53
N THR A 52 8.70 6.17 6.27
CA THR A 52 10.06 6.05 5.73
C THR A 52 10.44 4.58 5.73
N CYS A 53 11.18 4.14 4.74
CA CYS A 53 11.79 2.81 4.70
C CYS A 53 13.30 2.88 4.91
N LYS A 54 13.91 4.02 4.59
CA LYS A 54 15.33 4.30 4.62
C LYS A 54 15.52 5.81 4.64
N GLU A 55 16.59 6.29 5.26
CA GLU A 55 16.90 7.72 5.29
C GLU A 55 16.91 8.33 3.87
N GLY A 56 16.24 9.47 3.72
CA GLY A 56 16.04 10.14 2.43
C GLY A 56 15.01 9.49 1.49
N ILE A 57 14.42 8.35 1.87
CA ILE A 57 13.37 7.66 1.09
C ILE A 57 12.06 7.62 1.89
N PHE A 58 11.00 8.04 1.23
CA PHE A 58 9.66 8.14 1.79
C PHE A 58 8.66 7.39 0.92
N LEU A 59 7.66 6.79 1.55
CA LEU A 59 6.59 6.01 0.92
C LEU A 59 5.27 6.76 1.12
N ALA A 60 4.40 6.73 0.10
CA ALA A 60 3.08 7.36 0.15
C ALA A 60 2.02 6.50 -0.54
N GLY A 61 0.80 6.59 -0.04
CA GLY A 61 -0.40 5.98 -0.60
C GLY A 61 -0.29 4.46 -0.68
N THR A 62 -0.77 3.92 -1.80
CA THR A 62 -0.93 2.47 -1.98
C THR A 62 0.39 1.70 -2.16
N ALA A 63 1.53 2.40 -2.18
CA ALA A 63 2.86 1.77 -2.12
C ALA A 63 3.04 0.91 -0.85
N MET A 64 2.32 1.24 0.22
CA MET A 64 2.40 0.56 1.52
C MET A 64 1.28 -0.46 1.75
N GLY A 65 0.30 -0.53 0.84
CA GLY A 65 -0.85 -1.44 0.96
C GLY A 65 -2.16 -0.86 0.42
N PRO A 66 -3.25 -1.64 0.41
CA PRO A 66 -4.57 -1.15 0.00
C PRO A 66 -5.03 0.02 0.86
N MET A 67 -5.51 1.09 0.22
CA MET A 67 -5.91 2.33 0.88
C MET A 67 -7.04 2.99 0.10
N SER A 68 -7.94 3.69 0.78
CA SER A 68 -8.95 4.52 0.13
C SER A 68 -8.34 5.80 -0.46
N ILE A 69 -9.09 6.48 -1.33
CA ILE A 69 -8.65 7.74 -1.94
C ILE A 69 -8.44 8.81 -0.86
N ALA A 70 -9.34 8.92 0.12
CA ALA A 70 -9.25 9.94 1.17
C ALA A 70 -8.03 9.72 2.07
N GLU A 71 -7.78 8.46 2.46
CA GLU A 71 -6.58 8.08 3.21
C GLU A 71 -5.31 8.36 2.40
N THR A 72 -5.32 8.07 1.09
CA THR A 72 -4.17 8.31 0.20
C THR A 72 -3.82 9.79 0.13
N ILE A 73 -4.81 10.67 0.08
CA ILE A 73 -4.59 12.13 0.07
C ILE A 73 -3.98 12.60 1.39
N ALA A 74 -4.53 12.14 2.52
CA ALA A 74 -4.01 12.49 3.85
C ALA A 74 -2.58 11.99 4.05
N ASP A 75 -2.32 10.76 3.63
CA ASP A 75 -1.01 10.11 3.70
C ASP A 75 0.04 10.83 2.84
N ALA A 76 -0.31 11.20 1.60
CA ALA A 76 0.56 11.98 0.73
C ALA A 76 0.94 13.34 1.35
N GLY A 77 -0.02 14.01 2.00
CA GLY A 77 0.23 15.26 2.73
C GLY A 77 1.19 15.07 3.92
N ASN A 78 1.01 14.02 4.71
CA ASN A 78 1.90 13.70 5.82
C ASN A 78 3.32 13.38 5.30
N THR A 79 3.42 12.58 4.23
CA THR A 79 4.69 12.21 3.60
C THR A 79 5.45 13.43 3.08
N ALA A 80 4.76 14.36 2.41
CA ALA A 80 5.34 15.61 1.96
C ALA A 80 5.88 16.46 3.14
N SER A 81 5.16 16.49 4.26
CA SER A 81 5.63 17.18 5.47
C SER A 81 6.90 16.56 6.04
N GLN A 82 7.01 15.22 6.04
CA GLN A 82 8.23 14.53 6.50
C GLN A 82 9.42 14.77 5.56
N ALA A 83 9.20 14.74 4.25
CA ALA A 83 10.23 15.05 3.27
C ALA A 83 10.74 16.50 3.44
N LEU A 84 9.84 17.47 3.65
CA LEU A 84 10.21 18.86 3.90
C LEU A 84 11.02 19.01 5.20
N LYS A 85 10.65 18.30 6.27
CA LYS A 85 11.43 18.29 7.52
C LYS A 85 12.85 17.77 7.30
N TYR A 86 12.99 16.70 6.51
CA TYR A 86 14.29 16.12 6.16
C TYR A 86 15.16 17.06 5.31
N LEU A 87 14.55 17.84 4.40
CA LEU A 87 15.30 18.82 3.59
C LEU A 87 15.78 20.04 4.39
N ASN A 88 15.10 20.37 5.48
CA ASN A 88 15.41 21.52 6.33
C ASN A 88 16.26 21.16 7.56
N SER A 89 16.60 19.88 7.74
CA SER A 89 17.49 19.37 8.79
C SER A 89 18.91 19.22 8.28
#